data_AF-A0A440A6W2-F1
#
_entry.id   AF-A0A440A6W2-F1
#
_cell.length_a   1.000
_cell.length_b   1.000
_cell.length_c   1.000
_cell.angle_alpha   90.00
_cell.angle_beta   90.00
_cell.angle_gamma   90.00
#
_symmetry.space_group_name_H-M   'P 1'
#
loop_
_entity.id
_entity.type
_entity.pdbx_description
1 polymer ?
#
loop_
_entity_poly.entity_id
_entity_poly.type
_entity_poly.pdbx_seq_one_letter_code
_entity_poly.pdbx_strand_id
1 'polypeptide(L)'
;MKRAHWEKLQLCVALERIADALPGVDRLKCLGTANAIVPLLRSIHRYEETVIFPAYEVAVAANNAGVASIQRLRAEHVEDECFADEITEILLAIGHGERVDNAEAIGFMLRGFFESLRRHIAFEREHVLPLIGIPDSD
;
A
#
# COMPACT_ATOMS: atom_id res chain seq x y z
N MET A 1 -0.46 -2.44 14.54
CA MET A 1 -0.73 -1.61 13.35
C MET A 1 0.32 -0.54 13.11
N LYS A 2 0.77 0.21 14.13
CA LYS A 2 1.87 1.18 14.00
C LYS A 2 3.05 0.77 13.12
N ARG A 3 3.65 -0.40 13.37
CA ARG A 3 4.76 -0.92 12.55
C ARG A 3 4.35 -1.15 11.09
N ALA A 4 3.23 -1.82 10.86
CA ALA A 4 2.74 -2.13 9.52
C ALA A 4 2.46 -0.85 8.71
N HIS A 5 1.76 0.13 9.31
CA HIS A 5 1.55 1.43 8.68
C HIS A 5 2.86 2.16 8.40
N TRP A 6 3.83 2.12 9.34
CA TRP A 6 5.15 2.70 9.10
C TRP A 6 5.86 2.05 7.92
N GLU A 7 5.83 0.71 7.80
CA GLU A 7 6.44 -0.01 6.69
C GLU A 7 5.74 0.32 5.34
N LYS A 8 4.40 0.35 5.28
CA LYS A 8 3.64 0.81 4.10
C LYS A 8 4.02 2.26 3.71
N LEU A 9 4.16 3.16 4.69
CA LEU A 9 4.56 4.56 4.44
C LEU A 9 6.00 4.70 3.94
N GLN A 10 6.94 3.89 4.46
CA GLN A 10 8.30 3.86 3.93
C GLN A 10 8.33 3.37 2.48
N LEU A 11 7.49 2.38 2.13
CA LEU A 11 7.32 1.97 0.75
C LEU A 11 6.79 3.12 -0.12
N CYS A 12 5.79 3.86 0.34
CA CYS A 12 5.26 5.04 -0.38
C CYS A 12 6.36 6.08 -0.64
N VAL A 13 7.21 6.37 0.35
CA VAL A 13 8.35 7.30 0.19
C VAL A 13 9.37 6.79 -0.83
N ALA A 14 9.63 5.48 -0.86
CA ALA A 14 10.54 4.89 -1.84
C ALA A 14 9.99 5.02 -3.27
N LEU A 15 8.70 4.73 -3.46
CA LEU A 15 8.01 4.86 -4.75
C LEU A 15 7.96 6.31 -5.24
N GLU A 16 7.68 7.25 -4.35
CA GLU A 16 7.69 8.69 -4.66
C GLU A 16 9.06 9.17 -5.11
N ARG A 17 10.13 8.77 -4.40
CA ARG A 17 11.51 9.08 -4.81
C ARG A 17 11.88 8.49 -6.16
N ILE A 18 11.36 7.30 -6.50
CA ILE A 18 11.53 6.71 -7.83
C ILE A 18 10.78 7.56 -8.86
N ALA A 19 9.51 7.88 -8.61
CA ALA A 19 8.66 8.64 -9.51
C ALA A 19 9.18 10.06 -9.80
N ASP A 20 9.83 10.70 -8.83
CA ASP A 20 10.47 12.02 -8.98
C ASP A 20 11.82 11.96 -9.72
N ALA A 21 12.47 10.81 -9.74
CA ALA A 21 13.78 10.63 -10.35
C ALA A 21 13.72 10.12 -11.80
N LEU A 22 12.54 9.76 -12.33
CA LEU A 22 12.39 9.31 -13.70
C LEU A 22 12.76 10.42 -14.72
N PRO A 23 13.36 10.06 -15.87
CA PRO A 23 13.79 8.72 -16.29
C PRO A 23 15.15 8.29 -15.71
N GLY A 24 15.85 9.17 -14.99
CA GLY A 24 17.22 8.97 -14.48
C GLY A 24 17.31 8.25 -13.14
N VAL A 25 16.34 7.38 -12.82
CA VAL A 25 16.27 6.71 -11.52
C VAL A 25 17.39 5.69 -11.32
N ASP A 26 17.81 5.54 -10.06
CA ASP A 26 18.79 4.54 -9.63
C ASP A 26 18.20 3.11 -9.75
N ARG A 27 18.84 2.29 -10.60
CA ARG A 27 18.42 0.92 -10.89
C ARG A 27 18.42 0.01 -9.65
N LEU A 28 19.39 0.19 -8.74
CA LEU A 28 19.45 -0.62 -7.52
C LEU A 28 18.30 -0.28 -6.59
N LYS A 29 17.88 1.00 -6.54
CA LYS A 29 16.67 1.39 -5.78
C LYS A 29 15.41 0.82 -6.41
N CYS A 30 15.31 0.76 -7.74
CA CYS A 30 14.19 0.08 -8.41
C CYS A 30 14.13 -1.41 -8.04
N LEU A 31 15.24 -2.14 -8.15
CA LEU A 31 15.30 -3.56 -7.77
C LEU A 31 14.95 -3.79 -6.30
N GLY A 32 15.53 -2.99 -5.40
CA GLY A 32 15.26 -3.11 -3.97
C GLY A 32 13.81 -2.84 -3.62
N THR A 33 13.21 -1.81 -4.22
CA THR A 33 11.80 -1.47 -3.99
C THR A 33 10.88 -2.54 -4.59
N ALA A 34 11.13 -2.98 -5.83
CA ALA A 34 10.33 -4.00 -6.50
C ALA A 34 10.25 -5.30 -5.68
N ASN A 35 11.38 -5.79 -5.18
CA ASN A 35 11.43 -7.00 -4.36
C ASN A 35 10.75 -6.86 -2.99
N ALA A 36 10.45 -5.63 -2.56
CA ALA A 36 9.82 -5.36 -1.26
C ALA A 36 8.30 -5.18 -1.35
N ILE A 37 7.75 -4.64 -2.46
CA ILE A 37 6.34 -4.23 -2.57
C ILE A 37 5.39 -5.39 -2.20
N VAL A 38 5.38 -6.44 -3.02
CA VAL A 38 4.38 -7.50 -2.94
C VAL A 38 4.48 -8.31 -1.65
N PRO A 39 5.68 -8.75 -1.19
CA PRO A 39 5.81 -9.44 0.08
C PRO A 39 5.34 -8.60 1.27
N LEU A 40 5.64 -7.30 1.27
CA LEU A 40 5.26 -6.39 2.36
C LEU A 40 3.73 -6.23 2.42
N LEU A 41 3.10 -5.89 1.29
CA LEU A 41 1.66 -5.67 1.25
C LEU A 41 0.88 -6.93 1.61
N ARG A 42 1.20 -8.08 1.00
CA ARG A 42 0.54 -9.36 1.31
C ARG A 42 0.68 -9.76 2.77
N SER A 43 1.82 -9.48 3.39
CA SER A 43 2.02 -9.76 4.81
C SER A 43 1.12 -8.88 5.69
N ILE A 44 1.00 -7.60 5.35
CA ILE A 44 0.22 -6.63 6.12
C ILE A 44 -1.29 -6.84 5.90
N HIS A 45 -1.75 -6.97 4.66
CA HIS A 45 -3.15 -7.26 4.34
C HIS A 45 -3.63 -8.53 5.02
N ARG A 46 -2.80 -9.59 5.02
CA ARG A 46 -3.12 -10.82 5.76
C ARG A 46 -3.28 -10.57 7.25
N TYR A 47 -2.42 -9.75 7.86
CA TYR A 47 -2.55 -9.41 9.27
C TYR A 47 -3.83 -8.58 9.53
N GLU A 48 -4.11 -7.60 8.68
CA GLU A 48 -5.33 -6.79 8.76
C GLU A 48 -6.58 -7.68 8.66
N GLU A 49 -6.64 -8.58 7.67
CA GLU A 49 -7.79 -9.45 7.44
C GLU A 49 -7.99 -10.54 8.50
N THR A 50 -6.92 -11.03 9.10
CA THR A 50 -6.99 -12.12 10.08
C THR A 50 -7.05 -11.66 11.53
N VAL A 51 -6.68 -10.40 11.81
CA VAL A 51 -6.61 -9.87 13.18
C VAL A 51 -7.41 -8.58 13.34
N ILE A 52 -7.19 -7.60 12.47
CA ILE A 52 -7.75 -6.25 12.65
C ILE A 52 -9.22 -6.19 12.23
N PHE A 53 -9.55 -6.65 11.03
CA PHE A 53 -10.91 -6.62 10.52
C PHE A 53 -11.88 -7.46 11.36
N PRO A 54 -11.51 -8.66 11.87
CA PRO A 54 -12.36 -9.38 12.82
C PRO A 54 -12.63 -8.61 14.11
N ALA A 55 -11.61 -7.96 14.70
CA ALA A 55 -11.80 -7.14 15.89
C ALA A 55 -12.72 -5.93 15.61
N TYR A 56 -12.53 -5.30 14.45
CA TYR A 56 -13.35 -4.18 14.00
C TYR A 56 -14.80 -4.61 13.75
N GLU A 57 -15.01 -5.77 13.14
CA GLU A 57 -16.34 -6.36 12.90
C GLU A 57 -17.12 -6.54 14.20
N VAL A 58 -16.46 -7.05 15.25
CA VAL A 58 -17.07 -7.18 16.58
C VAL A 58 -17.42 -5.80 17.16
N ALA A 59 -16.55 -4.81 17.02
CA ALA A 59 -16.78 -3.45 17.53
C ALA A 59 -17.94 -2.73 16.81
N VAL A 60 -18.18 -3.05 15.53
CA VAL A 60 -19.22 -2.41 14.69
C VAL A 60 -20.43 -3.30 14.42
N ALA A 61 -20.59 -4.42 15.12
CA ALA A 61 -21.62 -5.43 14.83
C ALA A 61 -23.07 -4.88 14.82
N ALA A 62 -23.35 -3.79 15.56
CA ALA A 62 -24.65 -3.11 15.57
C ALA A 62 -24.79 -2.02 14.49
N ASN A 63 -23.75 -1.77 13.69
CA ASN A 63 -23.66 -0.69 12.71
C ASN A 63 -23.39 -1.21 11.29
N ASN A 64 -24.44 -1.27 10.47
CA ASN A 64 -24.37 -1.75 9.07
C ASN A 64 -23.31 -1.02 8.22
N ALA A 65 -23.02 0.25 8.51
CA ALA A 65 -21.99 1.01 7.79
C ALA A 65 -20.56 0.48 8.06
N GLY A 66 -20.31 -0.09 9.24
CA GLY A 66 -19.04 -0.72 9.59
C GLY A 66 -18.79 -2.01 8.80
N VAL A 67 -19.83 -2.84 8.63
CA VAL A 67 -19.78 -4.07 7.83
C VAL A 67 -19.49 -3.77 6.36
N ALA A 68 -20.16 -2.76 5.79
CA ALA A 68 -19.90 -2.32 4.41
C ALA A 68 -18.46 -1.81 4.22
N SER A 69 -17.89 -1.18 5.25
CA SER A 69 -16.49 -0.70 5.19
C SER A 69 -15.49 -1.86 5.13
N ILE A 70 -15.72 -2.97 5.84
CA ILE A 70 -14.84 -4.16 5.79
C ILE A 70 -14.82 -4.77 4.39
N GLN A 71 -15.98 -4.90 3.75
CA GLN A 71 -16.07 -5.43 2.39
C GLN A 71 -15.32 -4.54 1.40
N ARG A 72 -15.45 -3.22 1.54
CA ARG A 72 -14.70 -2.26 0.71
C ARG A 72 -13.20 -2.38 0.94
N LEU A 73 -12.72 -2.41 2.19
CA LEU A 73 -11.29 -2.54 2.51
C LEU A 73 -10.67 -3.82 1.93
N ARG A 74 -11.39 -4.95 2.00
CA ARG A 74 -10.94 -6.20 1.37
C ARG A 74 -10.89 -6.11 -0.16
N ALA A 75 -11.83 -5.41 -0.78
CA ALA A 75 -11.77 -5.15 -2.22
C ALA A 75 -10.57 -4.25 -2.58
N GLU A 76 -10.34 -3.20 -1.80
CA GLU A 76 -9.16 -2.33 -1.94
C GLU A 76 -7.86 -3.13 -1.82
N HIS A 77 -7.74 -4.10 -0.90
CA HIS A 77 -6.56 -4.97 -0.81
C HIS A 77 -6.31 -5.77 -2.10
N VAL A 78 -7.37 -6.32 -2.71
CA VAL A 78 -7.24 -7.08 -3.97
C VAL A 78 -6.78 -6.15 -5.10
N GLU A 79 -7.34 -4.94 -5.16
CA GLU A 79 -6.94 -3.92 -6.14
C GLU A 79 -5.49 -3.48 -5.95
N ASP A 80 -5.09 -3.17 -4.70
CA ASP A 80 -3.74 -2.76 -4.35
C ASP A 80 -2.73 -3.88 -4.62
N GLU A 81 -3.05 -5.15 -4.36
CA GLU A 81 -2.16 -6.28 -4.67
C GLU A 81 -2.00 -6.50 -6.18
N CYS A 82 -3.06 -6.32 -6.97
CA CYS A 82 -2.97 -6.41 -8.43
C CYS A 82 -2.08 -5.28 -8.98
N PHE A 83 -2.30 -4.05 -8.50
CA PHE A 83 -1.51 -2.89 -8.92
C PHE A 83 -0.05 -3.00 -8.46
N ALA A 84 0.18 -3.58 -7.28
CA ALA A 84 1.50 -3.88 -6.77
C ALA A 84 2.29 -4.82 -7.70
N ASP A 85 1.65 -5.85 -8.26
CA ASP A 85 2.27 -6.77 -9.21
C ASP A 85 2.69 -5.99 -10.49
N GLU A 86 1.82 -5.13 -11.05
CA GLU A 86 2.14 -4.29 -12.22
C GLU A 86 3.32 -3.33 -11.98
N ILE A 87 3.31 -2.61 -10.86
CA ILE A 87 4.42 -1.71 -10.50
C ILE A 87 5.71 -2.51 -10.29
N THR A 88 5.63 -3.69 -9.70
CA THR A 88 6.80 -4.55 -9.46
C THR A 88 7.45 -4.94 -10.79
N GLU A 89 6.68 -5.34 -11.79
CA GLU A 89 7.19 -5.68 -13.12
C GLU A 89 7.92 -4.49 -13.77
N ILE A 90 7.31 -3.31 -13.74
CA ILE A 90 7.90 -2.09 -14.30
C ILE A 90 9.23 -1.75 -13.60
N LEU A 91 9.28 -1.83 -12.27
CA LEU A 91 10.49 -1.51 -11.52
C LEU A 91 11.59 -2.56 -11.72
N LEU A 92 11.24 -3.84 -11.87
CA LEU A 92 12.20 -4.90 -12.22
C LEU A 92 12.80 -4.65 -13.61
N ALA A 93 11.97 -4.34 -14.61
CA ALA A 93 12.42 -4.01 -15.97
C ALA A 93 13.43 -2.84 -15.97
N ILE A 94 13.07 -1.72 -15.31
CA ILE A 94 13.97 -0.57 -15.15
C ILE A 94 15.25 -0.96 -14.40
N GLY A 95 15.11 -1.73 -13.32
CA GLY A 95 16.22 -2.24 -12.52
C GLY A 95 17.21 -3.09 -13.32
N HIS A 96 16.71 -3.89 -14.27
CA HIS A 96 17.51 -4.70 -15.19
C HIS A 96 18.05 -3.91 -16.39
N GLY A 97 17.71 -2.63 -16.50
CA GLY A 97 18.31 -1.71 -17.45
C GLY A 97 17.50 -1.47 -18.72
N GLU A 98 16.23 -1.86 -18.73
CA GLU A 98 15.30 -1.43 -19.78
C GLU A 98 15.18 0.10 -19.80
N ARG A 99 14.90 0.63 -20.99
CA ARG A 99 14.76 2.08 -21.18
C ARG A 99 13.40 2.53 -20.66
N VAL A 100 13.40 3.68 -19.99
CA VAL A 100 12.17 4.38 -19.60
C VAL A 100 11.69 5.19 -20.81
N ASP A 101 10.83 4.60 -21.63
CA ASP A 101 10.33 5.26 -22.85
C ASP A 101 9.24 6.31 -22.54
N ASN A 102 8.44 6.08 -21.49
CA ASN A 102 7.41 7.02 -21.04
C ASN A 102 7.48 7.25 -19.53
N ALA A 103 8.37 8.15 -19.11
CA ALA A 103 8.57 8.54 -17.72
C ALA A 103 7.29 9.11 -17.07
N GLU A 104 6.49 9.85 -17.83
CA GLU A 104 5.27 10.48 -17.31
C GLU A 104 4.22 9.43 -16.94
N ALA A 105 3.96 8.46 -17.82
CA ALA A 105 3.00 7.38 -17.55
C ALA A 105 3.42 6.53 -16.34
N ILE A 106 4.70 6.14 -16.26
CA ILE A 106 5.21 5.38 -15.11
C ILE A 106 5.10 6.22 -13.83
N GLY A 107 5.47 7.50 -13.90
CA GLY A 107 5.33 8.44 -12.79
C GLY A 107 3.87 8.61 -12.33
N PHE A 108 2.91 8.56 -13.25
CA PHE A 108 1.48 8.60 -12.94
C PHE A 108 1.02 7.32 -12.24
N MET A 109 1.42 6.14 -12.75
CA MET A 109 1.10 4.85 -12.13
C MET A 109 1.63 4.74 -10.71
N LEU A 110 2.90 5.09 -10.49
CA LEU A 110 3.52 5.07 -9.16
C LEU A 110 2.77 5.98 -8.19
N ARG A 111 2.44 7.21 -8.61
CA ARG A 111 1.68 8.19 -7.81
C ARG A 111 0.28 7.69 -7.49
N GLY A 112 -0.42 7.11 -8.47
CA GLY A 112 -1.74 6.52 -8.25
C GLY A 112 -1.71 5.46 -7.15
N PHE A 113 -0.71 4.58 -7.19
CA PHE A 113 -0.53 3.49 -6.24
C PHE A 113 -0.14 3.97 -4.83
N PHE A 114 0.92 4.77 -4.66
CA PHE A 114 1.29 5.17 -3.29
C PHE A 114 0.27 6.10 -2.64
N GLU A 115 -0.51 6.86 -3.44
CA GLU A 115 -1.60 7.67 -2.92
C GLU A 115 -2.82 6.82 -2.51
N SER A 116 -3.10 5.68 -3.18
CA SER A 116 -4.15 4.74 -2.70
C SER A 116 -3.78 4.19 -1.33
N LEU A 117 -2.55 3.71 -1.18
CA LEU A 117 -2.03 3.19 0.09
C LEU A 117 -2.08 4.23 1.21
N ARG A 118 -1.71 5.49 0.93
CA ARG A 118 -1.79 6.59 1.92
C ARG A 118 -3.22 6.83 2.38
N ARG A 119 -4.19 6.84 1.46
CA ARG A 119 -5.62 7.00 1.80
C ARG A 119 -6.16 5.81 2.59
N HIS A 120 -5.75 4.60 2.25
CA HIS A 120 -6.12 3.40 2.98
C HIS A 120 -5.64 3.46 4.45
N ILE A 121 -4.36 3.78 4.66
CA ILE A 121 -3.78 3.95 6.00
C ILE A 121 -4.48 5.07 6.78
N ALA A 122 -4.82 6.18 6.12
CA ALA A 122 -5.56 7.28 6.75
C ALA A 122 -6.94 6.80 7.23
N PHE A 123 -7.67 6.05 6.40
CA PHE A 123 -8.96 5.48 6.78
C PHE A 123 -8.83 4.53 7.99
N GLU A 124 -7.83 3.65 7.99
CA GLU A 124 -7.60 2.74 9.11
C GLU A 124 -7.33 3.50 10.42
N ARG A 125 -6.46 4.52 10.35
CA ARG A 125 -6.11 5.39 11.49
C ARG A 125 -7.29 6.16 12.06
N GLU A 126 -8.12 6.72 11.18
CA GLU A 126 -9.18 7.65 11.57
C GLU A 126 -10.47 6.93 11.97
N HIS A 127 -10.71 5.72 11.44
CA HIS A 127 -11.99 5.04 11.57
C HIS A 127 -11.91 3.62 12.13
N VAL A 128 -10.87 2.85 11.81
CA VAL A 128 -10.80 1.44 12.22
C VAL A 128 -10.18 1.32 13.61
N LEU A 129 -8.94 1.80 13.76
CA LEU A 129 -8.13 1.60 14.97
C LEU A 129 -8.73 2.22 16.24
N PRO A 130 -9.34 3.43 16.21
CA PRO A 130 -9.98 4.01 17.39
C PRO A 130 -11.11 3.16 17.95
N LEU A 131 -11.86 2.45 17.08
CA LEU A 131 -13.01 1.64 17.50
C LEU A 131 -12.62 0.32 18.14
N ILE A 132 -11.39 -0.15 17.94
CA ILE A 132 -10.86 -1.38 18.54
C ILE A 132 -9.83 -1.12 19.65
N GLY A 133 -9.67 0.14 20.07
CA GLY A 133 -8.76 0.51 21.16
C GLY A 133 -7.28 0.30 20.85
N ILE A 134 -6.91 0.24 19.57
CA ILE A 134 -5.51 0.16 19.14
C ILE A 134 -5.03 1.59 18.84
N PRO A 135 -4.09 2.15 19.61
CA PRO A 135 -3.50 3.43 19.26
C PRO A 135 -2.60 3.27 18.04
N ASP A 136 -2.68 4.24 17.14
CA ASP A 136 -1.73 4.38 16.02
C ASP A 136 -0.85 5.64 16.13
N SER A 137 -0.97 6.35 17.25
CA SER A 137 -0.25 7.58 17.56
C SER A 137 1.11 7.32 18.21
N ASP A 138 1.97 8.34 18.20
CA ASP A 138 3.26 8.34 18.90
C ASP A 138 3.17 8.27 20.42
#